data_AF-C3J8H4-F1
#
_entry.id   AF-C3J8H4-F1
#
_cell.length_a   1.000
_cell.length_b   1.000
_cell.length_c   1.000
_cell.angle_alpha   90.00
_cell.angle_beta   90.00
_cell.angle_gamma   90.00
#
_symmetry.space_group_name_H-M   'P 1'
#
loop_
_entity.id
_entity.type
_entity.pdbx_description
1 polymer ?
#
loop_
_entity_poly.entity_id
_entity_poly.type
_entity_poly.pdbx_seq_one_letter_code
_entity_poly.pdbx_strand_id
1 'polypeptide(L)'
;MIQYTTAPLPFAGQKRRWLKQLEPIIRSLPSNTIFVDVFGGSGLVSRLCKDVHPAARVIYNDYDNYSERLRHIKETEQLRQEIVSILAPLKHNSRVPEEYKALVLRAVQAHEKRCQYVDWVTLSGWLLFTNNFAYSPKDLASRGLYAHPSRTALSDAGASERYLCGLEIVSVDYRELLSAYKDASNTILILDPPYLSTECGGYRGNSWSCDDYLDLLTLMPTNNYLYFSSTKFDFVPFLRRTSAAWGYQHPFIDAQVLYRSSPFGSGGANPEVLYYKLSSD
;
A
#
# COMPACT_ATOMS: atom_id res chain seq x y z
N MET A 1 -15.83 10.65 -11.97
CA MET A 1 -15.10 11.74 -11.26
C MET A 1 -14.24 11.07 -10.20
N ILE A 2 -12.97 11.46 -10.06
CA ILE A 2 -12.08 10.86 -9.04
C ILE A 2 -12.61 11.21 -7.66
N GLN A 3 -12.93 10.19 -6.86
CA GLN A 3 -13.52 10.39 -5.53
C GLN A 3 -12.46 10.38 -4.43
N TYR A 4 -11.34 9.70 -4.65
CA TYR A 4 -10.31 9.48 -3.62
C TYR A 4 -8.94 9.95 -4.08
N THR A 5 -8.31 10.82 -3.27
CA THR A 5 -6.92 11.26 -3.45
C THR A 5 -5.97 10.67 -2.39
N THR A 6 -6.52 9.99 -1.39
CA THR A 6 -5.81 9.24 -0.35
C THR A 6 -6.68 8.06 0.08
N ALA A 7 -6.05 6.99 0.57
CA ALA A 7 -6.80 5.86 1.11
C ALA A 7 -7.50 6.24 2.43
N PRO A 8 -8.65 5.63 2.78
CA PRO A 8 -9.44 5.99 3.98
C PRO A 8 -8.74 5.73 5.32
N LEU A 9 -7.77 4.80 5.31
CA LEU A 9 -6.95 4.43 6.46
C LEU A 9 -5.46 4.58 6.10
N PRO A 10 -4.59 5.05 7.01
CA PRO A 10 -3.17 5.19 6.70
C PRO A 10 -2.51 3.88 6.23
N PHE A 11 -1.79 3.96 5.12
CA PHE A 11 -1.00 2.88 4.54
C PHE A 11 0.36 3.44 4.08
N ALA A 12 1.45 2.77 4.45
CA ALA A 12 2.79 3.18 4.06
C ALA A 12 3.00 2.89 2.56
N GLY A 13 3.59 3.83 1.82
CA GLY A 13 3.85 3.64 0.38
C GLY A 13 2.67 3.89 -0.56
N GLN A 14 1.52 4.36 -0.06
CA GLN A 14 0.37 4.67 -0.92
C GLN A 14 0.72 5.65 -2.05
N LYS A 15 0.28 5.33 -3.27
CA LYS A 15 0.59 6.08 -4.50
C LYS A 15 -0.27 7.34 -4.71
N ARG A 16 -0.75 7.97 -3.62
CA ARG A 16 -1.55 9.23 -3.61
C ARG A 16 -0.93 10.34 -4.44
N ARG A 17 0.38 10.31 -4.45
CA ARG A 17 1.25 11.29 -5.05
C ARG A 17 1.20 11.12 -6.58
N TRP A 18 1.10 9.90 -7.10
CA TRP A 18 1.14 9.59 -8.54
C TRP A 18 -0.18 9.84 -9.29
N LEU A 19 -1.29 9.98 -8.57
CA LEU A 19 -2.64 10.04 -9.16
C LEU A 19 -2.77 11.07 -10.29
N LYS A 20 -2.17 12.26 -10.16
CA LYS A 20 -2.20 13.30 -11.21
C LYS A 20 -1.50 12.90 -12.51
N GLN A 21 -0.45 12.09 -12.43
CA GLN A 21 0.29 11.60 -13.59
C GLN A 21 -0.31 10.30 -14.14
N LEU A 22 -0.92 9.48 -13.28
CA LEU A 22 -1.59 8.24 -13.67
C LEU A 22 -2.94 8.49 -14.33
N GLU A 23 -3.71 9.48 -13.88
CA GLU A 23 -5.05 9.73 -14.40
C GLU A 23 -5.08 9.87 -15.93
N PRO A 24 -4.23 10.69 -16.58
CA PRO A 24 -4.23 10.80 -18.05
C PRO A 24 -3.90 9.47 -18.74
N ILE A 25 -2.93 8.71 -18.21
CA ILE A 25 -2.52 7.40 -18.74
C ILE A 25 -3.68 6.42 -18.64
N ILE A 26 -4.32 6.34 -17.47
CA ILE A 26 -5.46 5.44 -17.25
C ILE A 26 -6.63 5.86 -18.15
N ARG A 27 -6.90 7.16 -18.26
CA ARG A 27 -8.01 7.71 -19.06
C ARG A 27 -7.86 7.44 -20.55
N SER A 28 -6.63 7.38 -21.09
CA SER A 28 -6.40 7.09 -22.50
C SER A 28 -6.62 5.62 -22.88
N LEU A 29 -6.75 4.71 -21.90
CA LEU A 29 -6.93 3.29 -22.18
C LEU A 29 -8.36 2.96 -22.66
N PRO A 30 -8.53 1.90 -23.46
CA PRO A 30 -9.84 1.45 -23.91
C PRO A 30 -10.81 1.14 -22.76
N SER A 31 -12.11 1.35 -22.99
CA SER A 31 -13.15 1.11 -21.96
C SER A 31 -13.30 -0.35 -21.53
N ASN A 32 -12.89 -1.30 -22.38
CA ASN A 32 -12.88 -2.75 -22.10
C ASN A 32 -11.58 -3.23 -21.44
N THR A 33 -10.71 -2.31 -21.01
CA THR A 33 -9.46 -2.64 -20.31
C THR A 33 -9.76 -3.35 -18.99
N ILE A 34 -9.02 -4.42 -18.71
CA ILE A 34 -8.97 -5.06 -17.40
C ILE A 34 -7.77 -4.51 -16.64
N PHE A 35 -7.97 -3.99 -15.44
CA PHE A 35 -6.89 -3.54 -14.58
C PHE A 35 -6.59 -4.61 -13.54
N VAL A 36 -5.33 -5.01 -13.42
CA VAL A 36 -4.88 -5.97 -12.40
C VAL A 36 -3.79 -5.32 -11.57
N ASP A 37 -4.16 -4.98 -10.34
CA ASP A 37 -3.26 -4.40 -9.35
C ASP A 37 -2.62 -5.52 -8.54
N VAL A 38 -1.44 -5.93 -8.99
CA VAL A 38 -0.75 -7.14 -8.53
C VAL A 38 -0.22 -6.96 -7.11
N PHE A 39 0.22 -5.74 -6.77
CA PHE A 39 0.73 -5.35 -5.45
C PHE A 39 -0.15 -4.25 -4.88
N GLY A 40 -1.44 -4.57 -4.69
CA GLY A 40 -2.46 -3.55 -4.50
C GLY A 40 -2.29 -2.65 -3.29
N GLY A 41 -1.62 -3.12 -2.22
CA GLY A 41 -1.37 -2.35 -1.00
C GLY A 41 -2.65 -1.69 -0.48
N SER A 42 -2.70 -0.36 -0.51
CA SER A 42 -3.90 0.42 -0.12
C SER A 42 -5.09 0.38 -1.10
N GLY A 43 -4.94 -0.22 -2.28
CA GLY A 43 -5.95 -0.23 -3.36
C GLY A 43 -6.16 1.13 -4.03
N LEU A 44 -5.32 2.13 -3.78
CA LEU A 44 -5.57 3.50 -4.24
C LEU A 44 -5.45 3.65 -5.77
N VAL A 45 -4.54 2.90 -6.41
CA VAL A 45 -4.45 2.88 -7.87
C VAL A 45 -5.62 2.10 -8.47
N SER A 46 -5.96 0.94 -7.91
CA SER A 46 -7.20 0.21 -8.23
C SER A 46 -8.45 1.11 -8.17
N ARG A 47 -8.59 1.91 -7.11
CA ARG A 47 -9.69 2.88 -6.95
C ARG A 47 -9.69 3.92 -8.06
N LEU A 48 -8.52 4.48 -8.39
CA LEU A 48 -8.39 5.42 -9.50
C LEU A 48 -8.83 4.80 -10.83
N CYS A 49 -8.39 3.57 -11.13
CA CYS A 49 -8.79 2.84 -12.34
C CYS A 49 -10.32 2.71 -12.42
N LYS A 50 -10.96 2.30 -11.32
CA LYS A 50 -12.42 2.13 -11.28
C LYS A 50 -13.20 3.45 -11.35
N ASP A 51 -12.66 4.54 -10.80
CA ASP A 51 -13.29 5.86 -10.89
C ASP A 51 -13.19 6.49 -12.29
N VAL A 52 -12.10 6.21 -13.01
CA VAL A 52 -11.87 6.66 -14.39
C VAL A 52 -12.64 5.79 -15.39
N HIS A 53 -12.66 4.48 -15.17
CA HIS A 53 -13.40 3.49 -15.97
C HIS A 53 -14.40 2.69 -15.12
N PRO A 54 -15.62 3.21 -14.88
CA PRO A 54 -16.59 2.54 -14.00
C PRO A 54 -17.03 1.15 -14.48
N ALA A 55 -17.04 0.92 -15.79
CA ALA A 55 -17.42 -0.35 -16.40
C ALA A 55 -16.25 -1.36 -16.46
N ALA A 56 -15.01 -0.91 -16.24
CA ALA A 56 -13.85 -1.80 -16.30
C ALA A 56 -13.87 -2.81 -15.14
N ARG A 57 -13.37 -4.01 -15.42
CA ARG A 57 -13.02 -5.00 -14.39
C ARG A 57 -11.71 -4.57 -13.75
N VAL A 58 -11.69 -4.45 -12.43
CA VAL A 58 -10.51 -4.04 -11.67
C VAL A 58 -10.26 -5.08 -10.58
N ILE A 59 -9.18 -5.83 -10.73
CA ILE A 59 -8.72 -6.84 -9.79
C ILE A 59 -7.73 -6.17 -8.85
N TYR A 60 -8.06 -6.13 -7.57
CA TYR A 60 -7.24 -5.58 -6.50
C TYR A 60 -6.70 -6.74 -5.66
N ASN A 61 -5.39 -7.01 -5.78
CA ASN A 61 -4.72 -8.01 -4.94
C ASN A 61 -4.36 -7.40 -3.58
N ASP A 62 -5.13 -7.76 -2.57
CA ASP A 62 -4.96 -7.34 -1.19
C ASP A 62 -4.25 -8.44 -0.38
N TYR A 63 -2.95 -8.57 -0.59
CA TYR A 63 -2.11 -9.53 0.13
C TYR A 63 -1.97 -9.20 1.62
N ASP A 64 -2.03 -7.91 1.97
CA ASP A 64 -1.81 -7.40 3.34
C ASP A 64 -3.10 -7.29 4.18
N ASN A 65 -4.25 -7.75 3.64
CA ASN A 65 -5.58 -7.63 4.24
C ASN A 65 -5.95 -6.19 4.63
N TYR A 66 -5.57 -5.21 3.82
CA TYR A 66 -5.95 -3.81 4.02
C TYR A 66 -7.48 -3.61 3.90
N SER A 67 -8.14 -4.37 3.02
CA SER A 67 -9.60 -4.37 2.88
C SER A 67 -10.32 -4.81 4.16
N GLU A 68 -9.75 -5.77 4.91
CA GLU A 68 -10.27 -6.16 6.22
C GLU A 68 -10.12 -5.01 7.23
N ARG A 69 -8.95 -4.36 7.28
CA ARG A 69 -8.75 -3.17 8.13
C ARG A 69 -9.74 -2.06 7.83
N LEU A 70 -10.06 -1.84 6.55
CA LEU A 70 -11.08 -0.88 6.14
C LEU A 70 -12.48 -1.28 6.63
N ARG A 71 -12.86 -2.56 6.54
CA ARG A 71 -14.17 -3.02 7.04
C ARG A 71 -14.37 -2.75 8.53
N HIS A 72 -13.28 -2.72 9.30
CA HIS A 72 -13.29 -2.43 10.74
C HIS A 72 -12.90 -0.98 11.09
N ILE A 73 -13.00 -0.03 10.14
CA ILE A 73 -12.59 1.36 10.37
C ILE A 73 -13.41 2.04 11.48
N LYS A 74 -14.70 1.68 11.58
CA LYS A 74 -15.61 2.22 12.60
C LYS A 74 -15.20 1.78 14.01
N GLU A 75 -14.91 0.50 14.18
CA GLU A 75 -14.44 -0.10 15.43
C GLU A 75 -13.08 0.51 15.80
N THR A 76 -12.19 0.62 14.82
CA THR A 76 -10.86 1.23 15.01
C THR A 76 -10.96 2.69 15.46
N GLU A 77 -11.90 3.46 14.90
CA GLU A 77 -12.17 4.84 15.33
C GLU A 77 -12.73 4.92 16.75
N GLN A 78 -13.61 4.00 17.16
CA GLN A 78 -14.10 3.93 18.54
C GLN A 78 -12.95 3.70 19.53
N LEU A 79 -12.04 2.76 19.21
CA LEU A 79 -10.86 2.51 20.02
C LEU A 79 -9.94 3.74 20.08
N ARG A 80 -9.77 4.44 18.95
CA ARG A 80 -9.00 5.70 18.90
C ARG A 80 -9.56 6.72 19.89
N GLN A 81 -10.87 6.92 19.89
CA GLN A 81 -11.54 7.91 20.75
C GLN A 81 -11.32 7.57 22.22
N GLU A 82 -11.48 6.30 22.60
CA GLU A 82 -11.24 5.83 23.97
C GLU A 82 -9.78 6.05 24.40
N ILE A 83 -8.81 5.71 23.53
CA ILE A 83 -7.38 5.94 23.80
C ILE A 83 -7.06 7.44 23.90
N VAL A 84 -7.61 8.27 23.02
CA VAL A 84 -7.43 9.74 23.07
C VAL A 84 -7.97 10.29 24.39
N SER A 85 -9.14 9.84 24.84
CA SER A 85 -9.70 10.26 26.13
C SER A 85 -8.83 9.84 27.31
N ILE A 86 -8.32 8.60 27.31
CA ILE A 86 -7.42 8.10 28.36
C ILE A 86 -6.13 8.93 28.41
N LEU A 87 -5.55 9.26 27.25
CA LEU A 87 -4.25 9.94 27.15
C LEU A 87 -4.36 11.47 27.12
N ALA A 88 -5.56 12.04 27.14
CA ALA A 88 -5.80 13.49 27.09
C ALA A 88 -5.02 14.31 28.15
N PRO A 89 -4.78 13.81 29.39
CA PRO A 89 -3.98 14.54 30.37
C PRO A 89 -2.48 14.59 30.05
N LEU A 90 -1.99 13.74 29.13
CA LEU A 90 -0.57 13.62 28.83
C LEU A 90 -0.14 14.58 27.72
N LYS A 91 1.12 15.01 27.77
CA LYS A 91 1.72 15.79 26.69
C LYS A 91 1.90 14.91 25.44
N HIS A 92 1.54 15.43 24.28
CA HIS A 92 1.73 14.72 23.01
C HIS A 92 3.19 14.31 22.79
N ASN A 93 3.39 13.10 22.26
CA ASN A 93 4.68 12.41 22.10
C ASN A 93 5.42 12.11 23.41
N SER A 94 4.84 12.35 24.60
CA SER A 94 5.49 11.93 25.84
C SER A 94 5.40 10.41 26.01
N ARG A 95 6.33 9.86 26.78
CA ARG A 95 6.20 8.48 27.27
C ARG A 95 4.94 8.37 28.13
N VAL A 96 4.22 7.26 27.99
CA VAL A 96 3.01 6.95 28.75
C VAL A 96 3.42 6.31 30.08
N PRO A 97 3.03 6.88 31.24
CA PRO A 97 3.27 6.25 32.55
C PRO A 97 2.52 4.93 32.71
N GLU A 98 3.00 4.05 33.61
CA GLU A 98 2.44 2.70 33.78
C GLU A 98 0.94 2.70 34.15
N GLU A 99 0.47 3.68 34.91
CA GLU A 99 -0.96 3.84 35.26
C GLU A 99 -1.84 4.06 34.01
N TYR A 100 -1.40 4.91 33.07
CA TYR A 100 -2.10 5.17 31.81
C TYR A 100 -1.94 4.01 30.83
N LYS A 101 -0.77 3.37 30.81
CA LYS A 101 -0.53 2.16 30.02
C LYS A 101 -1.49 1.04 30.44
N ALA A 102 -1.71 0.85 31.74
CA ALA A 102 -2.68 -0.13 32.23
C ALA A 102 -4.13 0.21 31.85
N LEU A 103 -4.49 1.49 31.72
CA LEU A 103 -5.80 1.92 31.20
C LEU A 103 -5.92 1.62 29.70
N VAL A 104 -4.92 1.97 28.90
CA VAL A 104 -4.90 1.68 27.46
C VAL A 104 -4.98 0.19 27.18
N LEU A 105 -4.21 -0.64 27.89
CA LEU A 105 -4.26 -2.10 27.73
C LEU A 105 -5.64 -2.68 28.06
N ARG A 106 -6.30 -2.16 29.11
CA ARG A 106 -7.68 -2.55 29.44
C ARG A 106 -8.68 -2.16 28.36
N ALA A 107 -8.56 -0.95 27.81
CA ALA A 107 -9.40 -0.50 26.69
C ALA A 107 -9.21 -1.39 25.45
N VAL A 108 -7.96 -1.70 25.08
CA VAL A 108 -7.65 -2.60 23.95
C VAL A 108 -8.21 -4.00 24.18
N GLN A 109 -8.06 -4.58 25.37
CA GLN A 109 -8.62 -5.90 25.69
C GLN A 109 -10.15 -5.92 25.69
N ALA A 110 -10.79 -4.87 26.22
CA ALA A 110 -12.25 -4.76 26.20
C ALA A 110 -12.77 -4.59 24.77
N HIS A 111 -12.07 -3.81 23.95
CA HIS A 111 -12.35 -3.66 22.53
C HIS A 111 -12.21 -4.99 21.77
N GLU A 112 -11.08 -5.69 21.94
CA GLU A 112 -10.82 -6.99 21.31
C GLU A 112 -11.91 -8.01 21.65
N LYS A 113 -12.34 -8.06 22.93
CA LYS A 113 -13.45 -8.94 23.36
C LYS A 113 -14.79 -8.57 22.72
N ARG A 114 -15.07 -7.27 22.55
CA ARG A 114 -16.35 -6.76 22.03
C ARG A 114 -16.45 -6.87 20.52
N CYS A 115 -15.38 -6.52 19.81
CA CYS A 115 -15.35 -6.41 18.35
C CYS A 115 -14.73 -7.63 17.67
N GLN A 116 -14.10 -8.53 18.44
CA GLN A 116 -13.34 -9.69 17.94
C GLN A 116 -12.25 -9.32 16.91
N TYR A 117 -11.78 -8.08 16.96
CA TYR A 117 -10.83 -7.52 16.01
C TYR A 117 -10.06 -6.36 16.67
N VAL A 118 -8.78 -6.21 16.29
CA VAL A 118 -7.96 -5.04 16.61
C VAL A 118 -7.07 -4.74 15.40
N ASP A 119 -7.14 -3.51 14.88
CA ASP A 119 -6.16 -3.03 13.90
C ASP A 119 -4.84 -2.71 14.59
N TRP A 120 -4.04 -3.76 14.79
CA TRP A 120 -2.74 -3.71 15.44
C TRP A 120 -1.74 -2.79 14.73
N VAL A 121 -1.82 -2.68 13.40
CA VAL A 121 -0.93 -1.81 12.61
C VAL A 121 -1.24 -0.35 12.92
N THR A 122 -2.51 0.03 12.90
CA THR A 122 -2.95 1.38 13.24
C THR A 122 -2.68 1.71 14.72
N LEU A 123 -3.00 0.79 15.62
CA LEU A 123 -2.79 0.93 17.06
C LEU A 123 -1.30 1.12 17.40
N SER A 124 -0.42 0.37 16.74
CA SER A 124 1.03 0.51 16.90
C SER A 124 1.50 1.92 16.50
N GLY A 125 1.00 2.45 15.39
CA GLY A 125 1.33 3.82 14.97
C GLY A 125 0.86 4.92 15.93
N TRP A 126 -0.07 4.62 16.84
CA TRP A 126 -0.57 5.55 17.86
C TRP A 126 0.18 5.49 19.19
N LEU A 127 0.82 4.35 19.46
CA LEU A 127 1.34 4.04 20.80
C LEU A 127 2.82 3.66 20.81
N LEU A 128 3.42 3.32 19.68
CA LEU A 128 4.81 2.90 19.59
C LEU A 128 5.61 3.86 18.71
N PHE A 129 6.93 3.91 18.93
CA PHE A 129 7.82 4.62 18.01
C PHE A 129 7.70 4.09 16.59
N THR A 130 7.94 4.97 15.61
CA THR A 130 7.97 4.63 14.18
C THR A 130 8.73 3.33 13.90
N ASN A 131 8.19 2.49 13.02
CA ASN A 131 8.69 1.16 12.66
C ASN A 131 8.64 0.10 13.77
N ASN A 132 8.01 0.37 14.92
CA ASN A 132 7.69 -0.67 15.89
C ASN A 132 6.22 -1.07 15.79
N PHE A 133 5.99 -2.38 15.83
CA PHE A 133 4.66 -2.96 15.73
C PHE A 133 4.44 -3.95 16.86
N ALA A 134 3.22 -3.98 17.37
CA ALA A 134 2.73 -5.01 18.28
C ALA A 134 1.50 -5.67 17.67
N TYR A 135 1.39 -7.00 17.81
CA TYR A 135 0.31 -7.79 17.20
C TYR A 135 -0.54 -8.57 18.21
N SER A 136 -0.36 -8.29 19.51
CA SER A 136 -1.15 -8.88 20.57
C SER A 136 -1.14 -7.99 21.81
N PRO A 137 -2.11 -8.14 22.72
CA PRO A 137 -2.10 -7.40 23.99
C PRO A 137 -0.84 -7.68 24.82
N LYS A 138 -0.34 -8.93 24.76
CA LYS A 138 0.88 -9.34 25.47
C LYS A 138 2.12 -8.65 24.92
N ASP A 139 2.26 -8.60 23.60
CA ASP A 139 3.37 -7.89 22.93
C ASP A 139 3.29 -6.40 23.24
N LEU A 140 2.12 -5.76 23.07
CA LEU A 140 1.93 -4.35 23.38
C LEU A 140 2.28 -4.02 24.84
N ALA A 141 1.89 -4.88 25.79
CA ALA A 141 2.20 -4.72 27.20
C ALA A 141 3.70 -4.78 27.51
N SER A 142 4.48 -5.52 26.71
CA SER A 142 5.94 -5.60 26.88
C SER A 142 6.69 -4.35 26.40
N ARG A 143 6.05 -3.48 25.59
CA ARG A 143 6.66 -2.30 24.98
C ARG A 143 6.52 -1.05 25.85
N GLY A 144 7.37 -0.06 25.61
CA GLY A 144 7.15 1.31 26.09
C GLY A 144 6.16 2.04 25.17
N LEU A 145 5.12 2.66 25.75
CA LEU A 145 4.11 3.39 24.98
C LEU A 145 4.37 4.90 24.95
N TYR A 146 3.89 5.56 23.90
CA TYR A 146 3.99 7.00 23.67
C TYR A 146 2.62 7.60 23.35
N ALA A 147 2.36 8.82 23.85
CA ALA A 147 1.06 9.49 23.74
C ALA A 147 0.94 10.25 22.41
N HIS A 148 0.80 9.53 21.29
CA HIS A 148 0.60 10.14 19.97
C HIS A 148 -0.50 9.46 19.12
N PRO A 149 -1.68 9.16 19.69
CA PRO A 149 -2.80 8.73 18.85
C PRO A 149 -3.14 9.81 17.83
N SER A 150 -3.60 9.39 16.65
CA SER A 150 -4.08 10.33 15.63
C SER A 150 -5.12 11.27 16.25
N ARG A 151 -4.90 12.59 16.12
CA ARG A 151 -5.82 13.61 16.62
C ARG A 151 -6.99 13.85 15.69
N THR A 152 -6.83 13.50 14.42
CA THR A 152 -7.90 13.52 13.43
C THR A 152 -8.68 12.23 13.50
N ALA A 153 -10.00 12.34 13.37
CA ALA A 153 -10.88 11.20 13.17
C ALA A 153 -10.42 10.39 11.94
N LEU A 154 -10.56 9.07 12.03
CA LEU A 154 -10.50 8.21 10.86
C LEU A 154 -11.74 8.47 9.97
N SER A 155 -11.72 7.89 8.77
CA SER A 155 -12.85 8.03 7.83
C SER A 155 -14.15 7.44 8.40
N ASP A 156 -15.29 7.87 7.85
CA ASP A 156 -16.61 7.43 8.31
C ASP A 156 -16.85 5.92 8.06
N ALA A 157 -17.86 5.38 8.75
CA ALA A 157 -18.20 3.95 8.67
C ALA A 157 -18.56 3.46 7.25
N GLY A 158 -19.10 4.34 6.39
CA GLY A 158 -19.41 3.99 5.00
C GLY A 158 -18.21 4.13 4.05
N ALA A 159 -17.06 4.61 4.54
CA ALA A 159 -15.90 4.85 3.69
C ALA A 159 -15.36 3.55 3.08
N SER A 160 -15.42 2.43 3.81
CA SER A 160 -14.99 1.11 3.29
C SER A 160 -15.83 0.67 2.10
N GLU A 161 -17.16 0.69 2.25
CA GLU A 161 -18.10 0.28 1.19
C GLU A 161 -17.90 1.13 -0.06
N ARG A 162 -17.86 2.46 0.09
CA ARG A 162 -17.66 3.37 -1.04
C ARG A 162 -16.29 3.19 -1.71
N TYR A 163 -15.23 3.00 -0.92
CA TYR A 163 -13.88 2.86 -1.43
C TYR A 163 -13.67 1.53 -2.16
N LEU A 164 -14.22 0.43 -1.65
CA LEU A 164 -14.04 -0.89 -2.25
C LEU A 164 -15.09 -1.23 -3.32
N CYS A 165 -16.12 -0.39 -3.49
CA CYS A 165 -17.22 -0.63 -4.40
C CYS A 165 -16.76 -0.91 -5.85
N GLY A 166 -17.14 -2.07 -6.37
CA GLY A 166 -16.87 -2.49 -7.75
C GLY A 166 -15.43 -2.94 -8.02
N LEU A 167 -14.59 -3.08 -6.99
CA LEU A 167 -13.30 -3.75 -7.07
C LEU A 167 -13.50 -5.26 -6.82
N GLU A 168 -12.85 -6.09 -7.62
CA GLU A 168 -12.72 -7.52 -7.39
C GLU A 168 -11.51 -7.75 -6.49
N ILE A 169 -11.76 -8.05 -5.21
CA ILE A 169 -10.71 -8.21 -4.20
C ILE A 169 -10.27 -9.67 -4.18
N VAL A 170 -8.98 -9.90 -4.38
CA VAL A 170 -8.33 -11.20 -4.27
C VAL A 170 -7.18 -11.11 -3.27
N SER A 171 -6.71 -12.24 -2.76
CA SER A 171 -5.54 -12.31 -1.88
C SER A 171 -4.74 -13.56 -2.26
N VAL A 172 -3.85 -13.39 -3.25
CA VAL A 172 -3.08 -14.47 -3.87
C VAL A 172 -1.62 -14.05 -4.08
N ASP A 173 -0.74 -15.02 -4.31
CA ASP A 173 0.65 -14.73 -4.65
C ASP A 173 0.72 -13.97 -5.99
N TYR A 174 1.63 -12.99 -6.09
CA TYR A 174 1.77 -12.16 -7.27
C TYR A 174 2.05 -12.97 -8.54
N ARG A 175 2.74 -14.12 -8.41
CA ARG A 175 3.06 -15.03 -9.51
C ARG A 175 1.80 -15.60 -10.17
N GLU A 176 0.75 -15.85 -9.40
CA GLU A 176 -0.52 -16.35 -9.92
C GLU A 176 -1.17 -15.32 -10.86
N LEU A 177 -1.22 -14.06 -10.43
CA LEU A 177 -1.80 -12.98 -11.24
C LEU A 177 -0.96 -12.68 -12.48
N LEU A 178 0.37 -12.62 -12.34
CA LEU A 178 1.25 -12.44 -13.50
C LEU A 178 1.08 -13.58 -14.50
N SER A 179 1.06 -14.83 -14.05
CA SER A 179 0.90 -15.98 -14.93
C SER A 179 -0.45 -16.00 -15.65
N ALA A 180 -1.51 -15.55 -14.99
CA ALA A 180 -2.85 -15.50 -15.56
C ALA A 180 -3.05 -14.36 -16.58
N TYR A 181 -2.32 -13.25 -16.45
CA TYR A 181 -2.64 -12.01 -17.16
C TYR A 181 -1.50 -11.38 -17.98
N LYS A 182 -0.24 -11.85 -17.87
CA LYS A 182 0.91 -11.22 -18.56
C LYS A 182 0.81 -11.18 -20.09
N ASP A 183 0.10 -12.15 -20.67
CA ASP A 183 -0.03 -12.30 -22.13
C ASP A 183 -1.38 -11.76 -22.65
N ALA A 184 -2.22 -11.19 -21.79
CA ALA A 184 -3.54 -10.68 -22.16
C ALA A 184 -3.45 -9.27 -22.79
N SER A 185 -3.91 -9.15 -24.04
CA SER A 185 -3.79 -7.91 -24.82
C SER A 185 -4.63 -6.75 -24.32
N ASN A 186 -5.75 -7.02 -23.64
CA ASN A 186 -6.64 -6.00 -23.06
C ASN A 186 -6.46 -5.79 -21.56
N THR A 187 -5.36 -6.27 -20.97
CA THR A 187 -5.10 -6.18 -19.54
C THR A 187 -3.92 -5.27 -19.25
N ILE A 188 -4.08 -4.32 -18.34
CA ILE A 188 -2.97 -3.53 -17.79
C ILE A 188 -2.57 -4.10 -16.42
N LEU A 189 -1.32 -4.52 -16.31
CA LEU A 189 -0.69 -4.96 -15.06
C LEU A 189 -0.10 -3.76 -14.31
N ILE A 190 -0.57 -3.52 -13.09
CA ILE A 190 -0.05 -2.48 -12.19
C ILE A 190 0.88 -3.17 -11.18
N LEU A 191 2.15 -2.77 -11.19
CA LEU A 191 3.24 -3.42 -10.49
C LEU A 191 3.92 -2.43 -9.55
N ASP A 192 3.59 -2.52 -8.26
CA ASP A 192 4.19 -1.71 -7.20
C ASP A 192 4.83 -2.61 -6.13
N PRO A 193 5.88 -3.37 -6.48
CA PRO A 193 6.47 -4.33 -5.56
C PRO A 193 7.12 -3.65 -4.36
N PRO A 194 7.25 -4.36 -3.22
CA PRO A 194 8.10 -3.90 -2.12
C PRO A 194 9.52 -3.61 -2.62
N TYR A 195 10.09 -2.46 -2.23
CA TYR A 195 11.45 -2.11 -2.65
C TYR A 195 12.49 -2.94 -1.90
N LEU A 196 13.51 -3.43 -2.60
CA LEU A 196 14.60 -4.20 -2.01
C LEU A 196 15.21 -3.47 -0.81
N SER A 197 15.50 -4.21 0.26
CA SER A 197 16.10 -3.69 1.49
C SER A 197 15.28 -2.59 2.20
N THR A 198 13.97 -2.53 2.00
CA THR A 198 13.08 -1.80 2.92
C THR A 198 12.69 -2.72 4.08
N GLU A 199 13.09 -2.36 5.30
CA GLU A 199 12.57 -2.99 6.51
C GLU A 199 11.09 -2.65 6.63
N CYS A 200 10.23 -3.54 6.14
CA CYS A 200 8.80 -3.38 6.27
C CYS A 200 8.28 -4.06 7.54
N GLY A 201 8.65 -3.53 8.71
CA GLY A 201 8.31 -4.14 10.01
C GLY A 201 6.80 -4.33 10.31
N GLY A 202 5.93 -3.73 9.49
CA GLY A 202 4.48 -3.75 9.63
C GLY A 202 3.74 -4.84 8.86
N TYR A 203 4.43 -5.60 7.97
CA TYR A 203 3.79 -6.67 7.20
C TYR A 203 3.91 -8.02 7.92
N ARG A 204 2.82 -8.81 7.92
CA ARG A 204 2.84 -10.19 8.39
C ARG A 204 3.21 -11.10 7.21
N GLY A 205 4.43 -11.64 7.18
CA GLY A 205 4.85 -12.59 6.14
C GLY A 205 6.36 -12.71 5.98
N ASN A 206 6.78 -13.61 5.08
CA ASN A 206 8.17 -13.67 4.62
C ASN A 206 8.55 -12.32 3.99
N SER A 207 9.72 -11.80 4.34
CA SER A 207 10.27 -10.58 3.74
C SER A 207 10.42 -10.77 2.22
N TRP A 208 9.94 -9.80 1.43
CA TRP A 208 10.21 -9.72 -0.01
C TRP A 208 11.71 -9.82 -0.27
N SER A 209 12.13 -10.94 -0.87
CA SER A 209 13.53 -11.28 -1.04
C SER A 209 14.11 -10.73 -2.34
N CYS A 210 15.44 -10.83 -2.48
CA CYS A 210 16.09 -10.57 -3.75
C CYS A 210 15.58 -11.54 -4.84
N ASP A 211 15.36 -12.80 -4.48
CA ASP A 211 14.86 -13.82 -5.39
C ASP A 211 13.42 -13.52 -5.85
N ASP A 212 12.55 -13.06 -4.94
CA ASP A 212 11.20 -12.61 -5.32
C ASP A 212 11.22 -11.43 -6.30
N TYR A 213 12.15 -10.50 -6.12
CA TYR A 213 12.32 -9.38 -7.03
C TYR A 213 12.85 -9.84 -8.40
N LEU A 214 13.81 -10.77 -8.44
CA LEU A 214 14.31 -11.33 -9.70
C LEU A 214 13.21 -12.13 -10.42
N ASP A 215 12.46 -12.96 -9.70
CA ASP A 215 11.32 -13.70 -10.23
C ASP A 215 10.29 -12.74 -10.86
N LEU A 216 9.93 -11.65 -10.18
CA LEU A 216 9.06 -10.62 -10.73
C LEU A 216 9.58 -10.07 -12.07
N LEU A 217 10.87 -9.74 -12.16
CA LEU A 217 11.47 -9.24 -13.40
C LEU A 217 11.41 -10.26 -14.54
N THR A 218 11.48 -11.56 -14.25
CA THR A 218 11.35 -12.63 -15.26
C THR A 218 9.91 -12.88 -15.69
N LEU A 219 8.93 -12.61 -14.82
CA LEU A 219 7.50 -12.81 -15.08
C LEU A 219 6.81 -11.58 -15.67
N MET A 220 7.51 -10.45 -15.72
CA MET A 220 6.97 -9.19 -16.21
C MET A 220 6.54 -9.28 -17.69
N PRO A 221 5.39 -8.70 -18.06
CA PRO A 221 4.98 -8.62 -19.45
C PRO A 221 5.88 -7.69 -20.26
N THR A 222 5.91 -7.87 -21.57
CA THR A 222 6.69 -7.02 -22.49
C THR A 222 6.00 -5.70 -22.81
N ASN A 223 4.68 -5.61 -22.65
CA ASN A 223 3.83 -4.44 -22.87
C ASN A 223 2.71 -4.42 -21.82
N ASN A 224 1.84 -3.41 -21.87
CA ASN A 224 0.64 -3.29 -21.05
C ASN A 224 0.90 -3.32 -19.54
N TYR A 225 1.86 -2.54 -19.07
CA TYR A 225 2.18 -2.46 -17.65
C TYR A 225 2.45 -1.05 -17.16
N LEU A 226 2.21 -0.84 -15.87
CA LEU A 226 2.65 0.29 -15.06
C LEU A 226 3.55 -0.25 -13.95
N TYR A 227 4.85 0.04 -13.99
CA TYR A 227 5.83 -0.48 -13.05
C TYR A 227 6.46 0.66 -12.21
N PHE A 228 6.15 0.65 -10.92
CA PHE A 228 6.70 1.59 -9.95
C PHE A 228 8.04 1.07 -9.41
N SER A 229 9.01 1.98 -9.32
CA SER A 229 10.32 1.72 -8.74
C SER A 229 10.82 2.96 -7.99
N SER A 230 11.89 2.77 -7.22
CA SER A 230 12.57 3.83 -6.46
C SER A 230 14.00 3.94 -6.96
N THR A 231 14.48 5.16 -7.20
CA THR A 231 15.85 5.35 -7.71
C THR A 231 16.93 4.84 -6.76
N LYS A 232 16.59 4.51 -5.49
CA LYS A 232 17.52 3.84 -4.55
C LYS A 232 17.83 2.40 -4.95
N PHE A 233 16.85 1.71 -5.52
CA PHE A 233 16.87 0.26 -5.79
C PHE A 233 16.29 -0.05 -7.17
N ASP A 234 16.60 0.80 -8.15
CA ASP A 234 16.10 0.67 -9.50
C ASP A 234 17.04 -0.21 -10.33
N PHE A 235 16.58 -1.41 -10.70
CA PHE A 235 17.34 -2.34 -11.54
C PHE A 235 17.23 -2.02 -13.04
N VAL A 236 16.27 -1.19 -13.46
CA VAL A 236 16.05 -0.89 -14.88
C VAL A 236 17.28 -0.28 -15.56
N PRO A 237 18.02 0.67 -14.96
CA PRO A 237 19.27 1.19 -15.53
C PRO A 237 20.36 0.12 -15.70
N PHE A 238 20.43 -0.87 -14.81
CA PHE A 238 21.36 -1.99 -14.93
C PHE A 238 20.96 -2.89 -16.10
N LEU A 239 19.68 -3.27 -16.19
CA LEU A 239 19.15 -4.11 -17.27
C LEU A 239 19.42 -3.48 -18.65
N ARG A 240 19.18 -2.17 -18.77
CA ARG A 240 19.43 -1.40 -20.00
C ARG A 240 20.90 -1.38 -20.43
N ARG A 241 21.84 -1.41 -19.48
CA ARG A 241 23.29 -1.38 -19.78
C ARG A 241 23.84 -2.75 -20.14
N THR A 242 23.33 -3.81 -19.53
CA THR A 242 23.93 -5.15 -19.67
C THR A 242 23.24 -6.01 -20.74
N SER A 243 22.01 -5.69 -21.15
CA SER A 243 21.25 -6.44 -22.17
C SER A 243 22.03 -6.67 -23.47
N ALA A 244 22.61 -5.63 -24.05
CA ALA A 244 23.39 -5.74 -25.28
C ALA A 244 24.69 -6.56 -25.10
N ALA A 245 25.38 -6.37 -23.98
CA ALA A 245 26.65 -7.06 -23.71
C ALA A 245 26.46 -8.55 -23.37
N TRP A 246 25.33 -8.91 -22.76
CA TRP A 246 25.04 -10.26 -22.28
C TRP A 246 23.99 -11.00 -23.14
N GLY A 247 23.47 -10.36 -24.18
CA GLY A 247 22.61 -10.99 -25.19
C GLY A 247 21.21 -11.36 -24.70
N TYR A 248 20.62 -10.60 -23.77
CA TYR A 248 19.26 -10.86 -23.25
C TYR A 248 18.33 -9.67 -23.48
N GLN A 249 17.02 -9.94 -23.54
CA GLN A 249 15.98 -8.91 -23.59
C GLN A 249 15.35 -8.69 -22.21
N HIS A 250 14.85 -7.48 -21.97
CA HIS A 250 14.17 -7.12 -20.73
C HIS A 250 12.87 -6.35 -21.03
N PRO A 251 11.87 -6.36 -20.13
CA PRO A 251 10.55 -5.77 -20.40
C PRO A 251 10.59 -4.25 -20.65
N PHE A 252 11.61 -3.55 -20.14
CA PHE A 252 11.73 -2.09 -20.19
C PHE A 252 12.30 -1.49 -21.48
N ILE A 253 12.46 -2.28 -22.56
CA ILE A 253 12.89 -1.79 -23.88
C ILE A 253 11.78 -0.86 -24.40
N ASP A 254 12.15 0.37 -24.75
CA ASP A 254 11.27 1.45 -25.21
C ASP A 254 10.16 1.86 -24.21
N ALA A 255 10.26 1.44 -22.95
CA ALA A 255 9.35 1.88 -21.91
C ALA A 255 9.48 3.39 -21.66
N GLN A 256 8.33 4.06 -21.63
CA GLN A 256 8.22 5.46 -21.24
C GLN A 256 8.51 5.58 -19.74
N VAL A 257 9.06 6.73 -19.35
CA VAL A 257 9.52 6.95 -17.98
C VAL A 257 8.97 8.27 -17.46
N LEU A 258 8.29 8.21 -16.31
CA LEU A 258 7.92 9.39 -15.54
C LEU A 258 8.71 9.41 -14.24
N TYR A 259 9.18 10.60 -13.88
CA TYR A 259 9.90 10.83 -12.63
C TYR A 259 9.06 11.66 -11.68
N ARG A 260 9.27 11.42 -10.40
CA ARG A 260 8.69 12.25 -9.37
C ARG A 260 9.66 12.57 -8.25
N SER A 261 9.99 13.86 -8.15
CA SER A 261 10.80 14.42 -7.07
C SER A 261 10.07 14.32 -5.73
N SER A 262 10.80 13.94 -4.68
CA SER A 262 10.27 14.08 -3.32
C SER A 262 10.22 15.56 -2.92
N PRO A 263 9.13 16.03 -2.28
CA PRO A 263 9.03 17.39 -1.78
C PRO A 263 9.90 17.67 -0.55
N PHE A 264 10.55 16.65 0.03
CA PHE A 264 11.51 16.84 1.12
C PHE A 264 12.90 17.10 0.53
N GLY A 265 13.31 18.37 0.54
CA GLY A 265 14.59 18.84 0.02
C GLY A 265 15.80 18.20 0.69
N SER A 266 16.88 18.07 -0.10
CA SER A 266 18.27 17.80 0.28
C SER A 266 18.49 16.94 1.54
N GLY A 267 18.68 15.63 1.35
CA GLY A 267 19.31 14.79 2.38
C GLY A 267 18.91 13.32 2.48
N GLY A 268 18.01 12.79 1.64
CA GLY A 268 17.73 11.34 1.71
C GLY A 268 16.46 10.82 1.03
N ALA A 269 15.69 11.66 0.33
CA ALA A 269 14.47 11.20 -0.33
C ALA A 269 14.76 10.81 -1.79
N ASN A 270 14.75 9.50 -2.05
CA ASN A 270 14.98 8.97 -3.39
C ASN A 270 13.76 9.26 -4.28
N PRO A 271 13.95 9.82 -5.48
CA PRO A 271 12.88 9.96 -6.45
C PRO A 271 12.17 8.61 -6.69
N GLU A 272 10.86 8.68 -6.86
CA GLU A 272 10.11 7.54 -7.39
C GLU A 272 10.09 7.64 -8.92
N VAL A 273 10.07 6.50 -9.58
CA VAL A 273 10.02 6.39 -11.04
C VAL A 273 8.90 5.44 -11.43
N LEU A 274 8.19 5.78 -12.49
CA LEU A 274 7.19 4.93 -13.14
C LEU A 274 7.71 4.61 -14.54
N TYR A 275 7.95 3.33 -14.78
CA TYR A 275 8.18 2.79 -16.11
C TYR A 275 6.86 2.25 -16.64
N TYR A 276 6.47 2.63 -17.84
CA TYR A 276 5.26 2.09 -18.44
C TYR A 276 5.42 1.86 -19.93
N LYS A 277 4.72 0.85 -20.41
CA LYS A 277 4.65 0.52 -21.82
C LYS A 277 3.25 0.05 -22.11
N LEU A 278 2.58 0.72 -23.03
CA LEU A 278 1.23 0.38 -23.47
C LEU A 278 1.36 -0.15 -24.89
N SER A 279 0.59 -1.18 -25.23
CA SER A 279 0.49 -1.61 -26.63
C SER A 279 -0.16 -0.50 -27.44
N SER A 280 0.40 -0.21 -28.60
CA SER A 280 -0.33 0.54 -29.61
C SER A 280 -1.35 -0.41 -30.22
N ASP A 281 -2.63 -0.04 -30.18
CA ASP A 281 -3.66 -0.69 -31.00
C ASP A 281 -3.29 -0.64 -32.50
#